data_AF-A0A1V9H3J0-F1
#
_entry.id   AF-A0A1V9H3J0-F1
#
_cell.length_a   1.000
_cell.length_b   1.000
_cell.length_c   1.000
_cell.angle_alpha   90.00
_cell.angle_beta   90.00
_cell.angle_gamma   90.00
#
_symmetry.space_group_name_H-M   'P 1'
#
loop_
_entity.id
_entity.type
_entity.pdbx_description
1 polymer ?
#
loop_
_entity_poly.entity_id
_entity_poly.type
_entity_poly.pdbx_seq_one_letter_code
_entity_poly.pdbx_strand_id
1 'polypeptide(L)'
;MDTDFWLQRWHDGQTGFHQDEVMPLLQKHWPALQLPHAARVLVPLCGKTLDMHWLAAQGHRVLGVELSPLAVTQFFAEAGLQPQRHTSSAGEHFIAGPIEIICGDAFALDRSVLADCMAVYDRAALVALPAELRRQYLHTTYARLPAGCGGLLITLDYPQAEKAGPPFAVDAAEVHALFDAQWQVQQLEQRDILEQEPRFRAEGVTALTTAVYRLQRC
;
A
#
# COMPACT_ATOMS: atom_id res chain seq x y z
N MET A 1 13.10 -7.33 -2.92
CA MET A 1 12.72 -6.14 -3.71
C MET A 1 13.96 -5.66 -4.44
N ASP A 2 13.88 -5.33 -5.73
CA ASP A 2 14.98 -4.62 -6.39
C ASP A 2 14.95 -3.17 -5.86
N THR A 3 15.75 -2.93 -4.81
CA THR A 3 15.75 -1.67 -4.08
C THR A 3 16.29 -0.55 -4.97
N ASP A 4 17.37 -0.83 -5.71
CA ASP A 4 18.01 0.13 -6.60
C ASP A 4 17.06 0.55 -7.73
N PHE A 5 16.27 -0.39 -8.27
CA PHE A 5 15.23 -0.08 -9.25
C PHE A 5 14.25 1.00 -8.72
N TRP A 6 13.70 0.84 -7.51
CA TRP A 6 12.73 1.80 -6.96
C TRP A 6 13.36 3.13 -6.57
N LEU A 7 14.56 3.11 -6.00
CA LEU A 7 15.31 4.33 -5.67
C LEU A 7 15.61 5.13 -6.94
N GLN A 8 16.03 4.46 -8.03
CA GLN A 8 16.30 5.11 -9.31
C GLN A 8 15.04 5.73 -9.91
N ARG A 9 13.87 5.06 -9.83
CA ARG A 9 12.61 5.64 -10.32
C ARG A 9 12.24 6.93 -9.59
N TRP A 10 12.44 6.99 -8.28
CA TRP A 10 12.21 8.22 -7.51
C TRP A 10 13.19 9.32 -7.90
N HIS A 11 14.47 8.98 -8.03
CA HIS A 11 15.51 9.90 -8.46
C HIS A 11 15.20 10.51 -9.84
N ASP A 12 14.74 9.67 -10.78
CA ASP A 12 14.44 10.09 -12.16
C ASP A 12 13.04 10.71 -12.32
N GLY A 13 12.30 10.90 -11.22
CA GLY A 13 10.95 11.45 -11.23
C GLY A 13 9.91 10.56 -11.93
N GLN A 14 10.20 9.28 -12.14
CA GLN A 14 9.33 8.32 -12.85
C GLN A 14 8.22 7.75 -11.95
N THR A 15 7.48 8.63 -11.30
CA THR A 15 6.50 8.37 -10.24
C THR A 15 5.07 8.28 -10.75
N GLY A 16 4.85 7.79 -11.98
CA GLY A 16 3.51 7.67 -12.59
C GLY A 16 2.54 6.70 -11.90
N PHE A 17 2.86 6.22 -10.69
CA PHE A 17 1.99 5.50 -9.75
C PHE A 17 1.42 6.43 -8.65
N HIS A 18 2.06 7.59 -8.44
CA HIS A 18 1.57 8.64 -7.56
C HIS A 18 0.29 9.26 -8.15
N GLN A 19 -0.66 9.54 -7.28
CA GLN A 19 -1.87 10.27 -7.61
C GLN A 19 -1.87 11.56 -6.81
N ASP A 20 -2.21 12.66 -7.47
CA ASP A 20 -2.31 13.99 -6.86
C ASP A 20 -3.65 14.18 -6.12
N GLU A 21 -4.47 13.14 -6.06
CA GLU A 21 -5.74 13.08 -5.33
C GLU A 21 -5.79 11.83 -4.45
N VAL A 22 -6.64 11.87 -3.42
CA VAL A 22 -6.94 10.72 -2.58
C VAL A 22 -7.68 9.67 -3.40
N MET A 23 -7.31 8.39 -3.25
CA MET A 23 -7.92 7.27 -3.97
C MET A 23 -9.44 7.21 -3.67
N PRO A 24 -10.33 7.40 -4.66
CA PRO A 24 -11.78 7.40 -4.42
C PRO A 24 -12.30 6.06 -3.87
N LEU A 25 -11.66 4.94 -4.25
CA LEU A 25 -11.99 3.61 -3.76
C LEU A 25 -11.68 3.44 -2.27
N LEU A 26 -10.62 4.09 -1.77
CA LEU A 26 -10.34 4.15 -0.33
C LEU A 26 -11.50 4.85 0.37
N GLN A 27 -11.84 6.07 -0.06
CA GLN A 27 -12.89 6.86 0.60
C GLN A 27 -14.24 6.14 0.62
N LYS A 28 -14.58 5.46 -0.48
CA LYS A 28 -15.83 4.71 -0.62
C LYS A 28 -15.89 3.49 0.31
N HIS A 29 -14.81 2.71 0.40
CA HIS A 29 -14.86 1.38 1.01
C HIS A 29 -14.22 1.29 2.39
N TRP A 30 -13.40 2.27 2.80
CA TRP A 30 -12.79 2.30 4.14
C TRP A 30 -13.80 2.17 5.30
N PRO A 31 -14.99 2.81 5.26
CA PRO A 31 -15.97 2.66 6.34
C PRO A 31 -16.40 1.21 6.62
N ALA A 32 -16.26 0.29 5.66
CA ALA A 32 -16.57 -1.12 5.83
C ALA A 32 -15.64 -1.85 6.83
N LEU A 33 -14.49 -1.25 7.18
CA LEU A 33 -13.59 -1.80 8.21
C LEU A 33 -14.07 -1.52 9.64
N GLN A 34 -14.96 -0.54 9.84
CA GLN A 34 -15.54 -0.19 11.15
C GLN A 34 -14.50 -0.02 12.27
N LEU A 35 -13.35 0.58 11.93
CA LEU A 35 -12.25 0.76 12.88
C LEU A 35 -12.60 1.77 13.97
N PRO A 36 -12.13 1.55 15.21
CA PRO A 36 -12.30 2.55 16.26
C PRO A 36 -11.47 3.80 15.97
N HIS A 37 -11.87 4.92 16.57
CA HIS A 37 -11.08 6.16 16.56
C HIS A 37 -9.67 5.89 17.10
N ALA A 38 -8.66 6.55 16.55
CA ALA A 38 -7.24 6.39 16.86
C ALA A 38 -6.64 4.99 16.62
N ALA A 39 -7.39 4.08 15.97
CA ALA A 39 -6.83 2.84 15.41
C ALA A 39 -5.58 3.17 14.56
N ARG A 40 -4.53 2.35 14.71
CA ARG A 40 -3.32 2.51 13.89
C ARG A 40 -3.48 1.74 12.59
N VAL A 41 -3.20 2.40 11.47
CA VAL A 41 -3.31 1.88 10.11
C VAL A 41 -1.92 1.77 9.50
N LEU A 42 -1.56 0.59 9.04
CA LEU A 42 -0.35 0.36 8.23
C LEU A 42 -0.62 0.73 6.77
N VAL A 43 0.27 1.50 6.16
CA VAL A 43 0.32 1.78 4.72
C VAL A 43 1.69 1.33 4.20
N PRO A 44 1.82 0.09 3.71
CA PRO A 44 3.08 -0.45 3.23
C PRO A 44 3.45 0.12 1.86
N LEU A 45 4.75 0.32 1.61
CA LEU A 45 5.28 0.90 0.36
C LEU A 45 4.56 2.22 0.01
N CYS A 46 4.45 3.11 1.00
CA CYS A 46 3.51 4.23 0.93
C CYS A 46 3.89 5.31 -0.09
N GLY A 47 5.14 5.36 -0.54
CA GLY A 47 5.67 6.45 -1.35
C GLY A 47 5.35 7.80 -0.69
N LYS A 48 4.68 8.67 -1.44
CA LYS A 48 4.13 9.95 -0.95
C LYS A 48 2.60 10.03 -1.08
N THR A 49 1.90 8.91 -0.87
CA THR A 49 0.44 8.85 -1.11
C THR A 49 -0.35 9.85 -0.26
N LEU A 50 -1.27 10.60 -0.88
CA LEU A 50 -2.17 11.51 -0.15
C LEU A 50 -3.20 10.77 0.71
N ASP A 51 -3.40 9.48 0.44
CA ASP A 51 -4.29 8.60 1.20
C ASP A 51 -3.96 8.58 2.70
N MET A 52 -2.69 8.71 3.07
CA MET A 52 -2.26 8.77 4.47
C MET A 52 -2.80 10.00 5.19
N HIS A 53 -2.85 11.15 4.51
CA HIS A 53 -3.46 12.36 5.08
C HIS A 53 -4.96 12.21 5.25
N TRP A 54 -5.63 11.57 4.29
CA TRP A 54 -7.07 11.30 4.41
C TRP A 54 -7.38 10.36 5.57
N LEU A 55 -6.64 9.26 5.72
CA LEU A 55 -6.75 8.32 6.84
C LEU A 55 -6.55 9.03 8.20
N ALA A 56 -5.52 9.89 8.30
CA ALA A 56 -5.29 10.71 9.48
C ALA A 56 -6.46 11.67 9.77
N ALA A 57 -7.03 12.29 8.74
CA ALA A 57 -8.20 13.15 8.87
C ALA A 57 -9.47 12.40 9.29
N GLN A 58 -9.54 11.08 9.08
CA GLN A 58 -10.60 10.22 9.63
C GLN A 58 -10.39 9.89 11.12
N GLY A 59 -9.35 10.43 11.76
CA GLY A 59 -9.04 10.22 13.18
C GLY A 59 -8.16 9.00 13.46
N HIS A 60 -7.50 8.43 12.44
CA HIS A 60 -6.58 7.31 12.61
C HIS A 60 -5.14 7.76 12.85
N ARG A 61 -4.36 6.90 13.51
CA ARG A 61 -2.90 7.01 13.52
C ARG A 61 -2.39 6.24 12.30
N VAL A 62 -1.47 6.81 11.52
CA VAL A 62 -1.04 6.21 10.25
C VAL A 62 0.44 5.92 10.30
N LEU A 63 0.79 4.65 10.06
CA LEU A 63 2.16 4.18 9.93
C LEU A 63 2.43 3.85 8.46
N GLY A 64 3.18 4.69 7.78
CA GLY A 64 3.74 4.40 6.46
C GLY A 64 5.09 3.72 6.55
N VAL A 65 5.43 2.94 5.52
CA VAL A 65 6.76 2.35 5.36
C VAL A 65 7.20 2.53 3.92
N GLU A 66 8.36 3.13 3.73
CA GLU A 66 8.86 3.49 2.40
C GLU A 66 10.38 3.33 2.36
N LEU A 67 10.91 2.79 1.27
CA LEU A 67 12.35 2.59 1.12
C LEU A 67 13.08 3.87 0.68
N SER A 68 12.42 4.72 -0.11
CA SER A 68 13.00 5.91 -0.71
C SER A 68 13.02 7.10 0.24
N PRO A 69 14.20 7.55 0.72
CA PRO A 69 14.29 8.74 1.57
C PRO A 69 13.78 10.00 0.85
N LEU A 70 13.89 10.03 -0.49
CA LEU A 70 13.36 11.11 -1.32
C LEU A 70 11.83 11.16 -1.24
N ALA A 71 11.15 10.01 -1.35
CA ALA A 71 9.70 9.93 -1.25
C ALA A 71 9.21 10.39 0.13
N VAL A 72 9.87 9.93 1.20
CA VAL A 72 9.55 10.32 2.58
C VAL A 72 9.73 11.83 2.76
N THR A 73 10.83 12.39 2.27
CA THR A 73 11.09 13.84 2.36
C THR A 73 10.05 14.65 1.57
N GLN A 74 9.72 14.21 0.35
CA GLN A 74 8.71 14.86 -0.49
C GLN A 74 7.32 14.81 0.16
N PHE A 75 6.92 13.68 0.75
CA PHE A 75 5.64 13.53 1.44
C PHE A 75 5.42 14.62 2.50
N PHE A 76 6.38 14.82 3.40
CA PHE A 76 6.24 15.85 4.44
C PHE A 76 6.39 17.26 3.87
N ALA A 77 7.32 17.48 2.93
CA ALA A 77 7.57 18.79 2.35
C ALA A 77 6.36 19.32 1.56
N GLU A 78 5.70 18.48 0.76
CA GLU A 78 4.50 18.82 -0.02
C GLU A 78 3.32 19.17 0.88
N ALA A 79 3.23 18.54 2.06
CA ALA A 79 2.24 18.88 3.08
C ALA A 79 2.62 20.09 3.95
N GLY A 80 3.80 20.70 3.73
CA GLY A 80 4.32 21.79 4.56
C GLY A 80 4.65 21.39 5.99
N LEU A 81 4.88 20.10 6.25
CA LEU A 81 5.12 19.54 7.58
C LEU A 81 6.63 19.40 7.86
N GLN A 82 7.01 19.63 9.12
CA GLN A 82 8.37 19.41 9.61
C GLN A 82 8.35 18.23 10.60
N PRO A 83 8.74 17.01 10.17
CA PRO A 83 8.64 15.84 11.02
C PRO A 83 9.76 15.81 12.07
N GLN A 84 9.43 15.31 13.26
CA GLN A 84 10.42 14.86 14.23
C GLN A 84 11.07 13.57 13.72
N ARG A 85 12.38 13.42 13.94
CA ARG A 85 13.16 12.29 13.43
C ARG A 85 13.83 11.52 14.55
N HIS A 86 13.81 10.20 14.46
CA HIS A 86 14.63 9.32 15.30
C HIS A 86 14.92 8.01 14.56
N THR A 87 15.90 7.25 15.02
CA THR A 87 16.31 5.98 14.38
C THR A 87 16.02 4.81 15.30
N SER A 88 15.58 3.69 14.71
CA SER A 88 15.42 2.40 15.37
C SER A 88 16.08 1.28 14.54
N SER A 89 15.94 0.03 14.97
CA SER A 89 16.36 -1.12 14.17
C SER A 89 15.53 -1.30 12.88
N ALA A 90 14.33 -0.70 12.81
CA ALA A 90 13.45 -0.78 11.65
C ALA A 90 13.80 0.24 10.55
N GLY A 91 14.55 1.29 10.88
CA GLY A 91 14.89 2.38 9.97
C GLY A 91 14.85 3.75 10.63
N GLU A 92 14.80 4.79 9.82
CA GLU A 92 14.61 6.17 10.29
C GLU A 92 13.13 6.54 10.31
N HIS A 93 12.63 7.00 11.45
CA HIS A 93 11.25 7.40 11.65
C HIS A 93 11.10 8.90 11.44
N PHE A 94 10.05 9.29 10.71
CA PHE A 94 9.65 10.67 10.46
C PHE A 94 8.21 10.84 10.96
N ILE A 95 8.00 11.70 11.96
CA ILE A 95 6.71 11.82 12.67
C ILE A 95 6.21 13.26 12.61
N ALA A 96 5.00 13.45 12.09
CA ALA A 96 4.27 14.72 12.15
C ALA A 96 2.81 14.46 12.54
N GLY A 97 2.46 14.81 13.78
CA GLY A 97 1.10 14.60 14.30
C GLY A 97 0.71 13.11 14.30
N PRO A 98 -0.43 12.73 13.68
CA PRO A 98 -0.89 11.34 13.66
C PRO A 98 -0.19 10.47 12.61
N ILE A 99 0.71 11.03 11.80
CA ILE A 99 1.40 10.32 10.71
C ILE A 99 2.85 10.07 11.08
N GLU A 100 3.24 8.81 10.93
CA GLU A 100 4.61 8.33 11.04
C GLU A 100 4.99 7.59 9.76
N ILE A 101 6.17 7.87 9.21
CA ILE A 101 6.77 7.08 8.14
C ILE A 101 8.10 6.51 8.62
N ILE A 102 8.26 5.19 8.49
CA ILE A 102 9.55 4.53 8.64
C ILE A 102 10.20 4.48 7.26
N CYS A 103 11.29 5.21 7.09
CA CYS A 103 12.18 5.06 5.97
C CYS A 103 12.98 3.76 6.16
N GLY A 104 12.53 2.66 5.55
CA GLY A 104 13.04 1.31 5.79
C GLY A 104 12.33 0.23 4.95
N ASP A 105 12.76 -1.02 5.14
CA ASP A 105 12.21 -2.17 4.41
C ASP A 105 10.97 -2.73 5.13
N ALA A 106 9.80 -2.67 4.45
CA ALA A 106 8.55 -3.24 4.94
C ALA A 106 8.64 -4.74 5.25
N PHE A 107 9.52 -5.49 4.58
CA PHE A 107 9.69 -6.93 4.78
C PHE A 107 10.54 -7.22 6.03
N ALA A 108 11.30 -6.24 6.51
CA ALA A 108 12.17 -6.35 7.68
C ALA A 108 11.50 -5.92 9.00
N LEU A 109 10.30 -5.32 8.95
CA LEU A 109 9.64 -4.82 10.16
C LEU A 109 9.24 -5.92 11.13
N ASP A 110 9.67 -5.81 12.38
CA ASP A 110 9.35 -6.77 13.43
C ASP A 110 7.89 -6.70 13.88
N ARG A 111 7.40 -7.81 14.47
CA ARG A 111 6.04 -7.90 15.05
C ARG A 111 5.77 -6.79 16.08
N SER A 112 6.77 -6.38 16.84
CA SER A 112 6.64 -5.31 17.85
C SER A 112 6.30 -3.96 17.23
N VAL A 113 6.84 -3.66 16.04
CA VAL A 113 6.57 -2.40 15.32
C VAL A 113 5.12 -2.35 14.85
N LEU A 114 4.58 -3.50 14.45
CA LEU A 114 3.24 -3.66 13.89
C LEU A 114 2.17 -4.07 14.92
N ALA A 115 2.55 -4.24 16.19
CA ALA A 115 1.71 -4.89 17.19
C ALA A 115 0.38 -4.18 17.47
N ASP A 116 0.32 -2.86 17.29
CA ASP A 116 -0.88 -2.04 17.50
C ASP A 116 -1.58 -1.64 16.19
N CYS A 117 -1.14 -2.15 15.04
CA CYS A 117 -1.79 -1.93 13.74
C CYS A 117 -3.09 -2.73 13.66
N MET A 118 -4.23 -2.03 13.78
CA MET A 118 -5.56 -2.63 13.68
C MET A 118 -6.05 -2.77 12.24
N ALA A 119 -5.42 -2.06 11.30
CA ALA A 119 -5.71 -2.23 9.88
C ALA A 119 -4.49 -2.07 8.99
N VAL A 120 -4.59 -2.60 7.77
CA VAL A 120 -3.67 -2.37 6.65
C VAL A 120 -4.42 -1.80 5.44
N TYR A 121 -3.89 -0.76 4.83
CA TYR A 121 -4.36 -0.24 3.55
C TYR A 121 -3.29 -0.49 2.48
N ASP A 122 -3.57 -1.41 1.56
CA ASP A 122 -2.63 -1.85 0.53
C ASP A 122 -3.15 -1.45 -0.84
N ARG A 123 -2.54 -0.38 -1.38
CA ARG A 123 -2.80 0.13 -2.72
C ARG A 123 -1.46 0.45 -3.35
N ALA A 124 -1.26 -0.03 -4.57
CA ALA A 124 0.01 0.11 -5.30
C ALA A 124 1.23 -0.50 -4.57
N ALA A 125 1.02 -1.33 -3.54
CA ALA A 125 2.08 -2.05 -2.84
C ALA A 125 2.16 -3.52 -3.29
N LEU A 126 1.11 -4.33 -3.06
CA LEU A 126 1.10 -5.73 -3.51
C LEU A 126 1.33 -5.85 -5.02
N VAL A 127 0.63 -5.04 -5.81
CA VAL A 127 0.75 -5.01 -7.28
C VAL A 127 2.10 -4.48 -7.77
N ALA A 128 2.92 -3.85 -6.92
CA ALA A 128 4.27 -3.43 -7.29
C ALA A 128 5.30 -4.57 -7.23
N LEU A 129 4.90 -5.73 -6.70
CA LEU A 129 5.79 -6.85 -6.43
C LEU A 129 5.63 -8.00 -7.44
N PRO A 130 6.73 -8.56 -7.96
CA PRO A 130 6.68 -9.81 -8.71
C PRO A 130 6.20 -10.97 -7.82
N ALA A 131 5.69 -12.04 -8.42
CA ALA A 131 4.99 -13.13 -7.72
C ALA A 131 5.78 -13.73 -6.54
N GLU A 132 7.10 -13.88 -6.66
CA GLU A 132 7.93 -14.41 -5.58
C GLU A 132 8.02 -13.45 -4.39
N LEU A 133 8.17 -12.15 -4.65
CA LEU A 133 8.20 -11.13 -3.59
C LEU A 133 6.84 -10.91 -2.96
N ARG A 134 5.73 -11.16 -3.66
CA ARG A 134 4.39 -11.15 -3.07
C ARG A 134 4.25 -12.22 -1.98
N ARG A 135 4.75 -13.43 -2.23
CA ARG A 135 4.77 -14.50 -1.20
C ARG A 135 5.62 -14.11 0.01
N GLN A 136 6.80 -13.53 -0.22
CA GLN A 136 7.64 -13.04 0.88
C GLN A 136 6.92 -11.95 1.68
N TYR A 137 6.32 -10.98 1.01
CA TYR A 137 5.57 -9.88 1.60
C TYR A 137 4.39 -10.35 2.46
N LEU A 138 3.68 -11.38 2.01
CA LEU A 138 2.65 -12.04 2.83
C LEU A 138 3.25 -12.68 4.10
N HIS A 139 4.37 -13.40 3.95
CA HIS A 139 5.01 -14.12 5.06
C HIS A 139 5.75 -13.20 6.05
N THR A 140 6.06 -11.97 5.66
CA THR A 140 6.71 -10.97 6.51
C THR A 140 5.71 -9.93 7.00
N THR A 141 5.36 -8.95 6.16
CA THR A 141 4.56 -7.79 6.56
C THR A 141 3.16 -8.21 7.01
N TYR A 142 2.41 -8.94 6.17
CA TYR A 142 1.05 -9.34 6.54
C TYR A 142 1.05 -10.32 7.71
N ALA A 143 1.88 -11.37 7.70
CA ALA A 143 1.93 -12.38 8.77
C ALA A 143 2.33 -11.82 10.15
N ARG A 144 2.96 -10.65 10.20
CA ARG A 144 3.36 -9.97 11.44
C ARG A 144 2.29 -9.04 12.04
N LEU A 145 1.24 -8.70 11.28
CA LEU A 145 0.08 -7.97 11.82
C LEU A 145 -0.63 -8.76 12.95
N PRO A 146 -1.35 -8.09 13.87
CA PRO A 146 -2.06 -8.77 14.95
C PRO A 146 -3.30 -9.53 14.43
N ALA A 147 -3.72 -10.56 15.16
CA ALA A 147 -5.01 -11.22 14.91
C ALA A 147 -6.16 -10.21 15.03
N GLY A 148 -7.22 -10.37 14.24
CA GLY A 148 -8.31 -9.39 14.18
C GLY A 148 -7.99 -8.11 13.39
N CYS A 149 -6.78 -7.95 12.84
CA CYS A 149 -6.45 -6.85 11.94
C CYS A 149 -7.36 -6.87 10.69
N GLY A 150 -7.97 -5.72 10.38
CA GLY A 150 -8.71 -5.52 9.14
C GLY A 150 -7.79 -5.12 7.98
N GLY A 151 -8.27 -5.22 6.73
CA GLY A 151 -7.51 -4.73 5.59
C GLY A 151 -8.39 -4.24 4.46
N LEU A 152 -7.92 -3.23 3.75
CA LEU A 152 -8.47 -2.82 2.47
C LEU A 152 -7.37 -2.95 1.42
N LEU A 153 -7.54 -3.90 0.50
CA LEU A 153 -6.61 -4.21 -0.58
C LEU A 153 -7.22 -3.75 -1.91
N ILE A 154 -6.43 -3.02 -2.70
CA ILE A 154 -6.78 -2.62 -4.07
C ILE A 154 -5.81 -3.27 -5.04
N THR A 155 -6.33 -4.09 -5.96
CA THR A 155 -5.55 -4.73 -7.01
C THR A 155 -5.89 -4.20 -8.40
N LEU A 156 -5.02 -4.54 -9.35
CA LEU A 156 -5.21 -4.37 -10.78
C LEU A 156 -5.10 -5.74 -11.44
N ASP A 157 -5.96 -6.01 -12.41
CA ASP A 157 -5.96 -7.23 -13.20
C ASP A 157 -6.03 -6.87 -14.69
N TYR A 158 -5.17 -7.53 -15.47
CA TYR A 158 -5.04 -7.38 -16.92
C TYR A 158 -4.31 -8.61 -17.47
N PRO A 159 -4.36 -8.91 -18.78
CA PRO A 159 -3.59 -10.02 -19.35
C PRO A 159 -2.09 -9.82 -19.12
N GLN A 160 -1.50 -10.52 -18.14
CA GLN A 160 -0.13 -10.27 -17.64
C GLN A 160 0.94 -10.31 -18.74
N ALA A 161 0.72 -11.06 -19.84
CA ALA A 161 1.62 -11.14 -20.98
C ALA A 161 1.73 -9.83 -21.80
N GLU A 162 0.75 -8.93 -21.70
CA GLU A 162 0.70 -7.67 -22.46
C GLU A 162 1.55 -6.56 -21.82
N LYS A 163 1.86 -6.66 -20.52
CA LYS A 163 2.68 -5.69 -19.79
C LYS A 163 3.47 -6.37 -18.68
N ALA A 164 4.80 -6.21 -18.69
CA ALA A 164 5.72 -6.85 -17.74
C ALA A 164 5.64 -6.30 -16.29
N GLY A 165 4.95 -5.20 -16.06
CA GLY A 165 4.87 -4.52 -14.76
C GLY A 165 6.16 -3.74 -14.38
N PRO A 166 6.19 -3.13 -13.18
CA PRO A 166 5.03 -2.85 -12.33
C PRO A 166 4.09 -1.77 -12.95
N PRO A 167 2.83 -1.69 -12.46
CA PRO A 167 2.19 -2.69 -11.59
C PRO A 167 2.00 -4.02 -12.35
N PHE A 168 2.08 -5.13 -11.62
CA PHE A 168 1.76 -6.49 -12.07
C PHE A 168 0.27 -6.76 -11.92
N ALA A 169 -0.26 -7.67 -12.73
CA ALA A 169 -1.62 -8.16 -12.59
C ALA A 169 -1.73 -9.06 -11.35
N VAL A 170 -2.79 -8.85 -10.57
CA VAL A 170 -3.15 -9.62 -9.39
C VAL A 170 -4.66 -9.86 -9.44
N ASP A 171 -5.02 -11.00 -10.04
CA ASP A 171 -6.40 -11.43 -10.20
C ASP A 171 -7.01 -11.95 -8.88
N ALA A 172 -8.32 -12.24 -8.92
CA ALA A 172 -9.02 -12.75 -7.75
C ALA A 172 -8.49 -14.11 -7.27
N ALA A 173 -8.08 -14.99 -8.19
CA ALA A 173 -7.57 -16.32 -7.84
C ALA A 173 -6.25 -16.22 -7.06
N GLU A 174 -5.37 -15.30 -7.45
CA GLU A 174 -4.12 -15.06 -6.74
C GLU A 174 -4.35 -14.37 -5.40
N VAL A 175 -5.30 -13.42 -5.29
CA VAL A 175 -5.70 -12.87 -3.98
C VAL A 175 -6.12 -14.00 -3.04
N HIS A 176 -7.04 -14.87 -3.45
CA HIS A 176 -7.48 -15.99 -2.62
C HIS A 176 -6.33 -16.95 -2.27
N ALA A 177 -5.47 -17.29 -3.24
CA ALA A 177 -4.30 -18.13 -3.00
C ALA A 177 -3.31 -17.55 -1.99
N LEU A 178 -3.14 -16.22 -1.97
CA LEU A 178 -2.22 -15.53 -1.06
C LEU A 178 -2.81 -15.37 0.36
N PHE A 179 -4.12 -15.12 0.47
CA PHE A 179 -4.72 -14.62 1.70
C PHE A 179 -5.56 -15.65 2.47
N ASP A 180 -6.26 -16.58 1.81
CA ASP A 180 -7.28 -17.44 2.44
C ASP A 180 -6.77 -18.31 3.60
N ALA A 181 -5.46 -18.59 3.63
CA ALA A 181 -4.84 -19.38 4.69
C ALA A 181 -4.88 -18.68 6.07
N GLN A 182 -4.88 -17.35 6.12
CA GLN A 182 -4.79 -16.57 7.37
C GLN A 182 -5.78 -15.41 7.43
N TRP A 183 -6.48 -15.11 6.34
CA TRP A 183 -7.37 -13.98 6.20
C TRP A 183 -8.67 -14.42 5.56
N GLN A 184 -9.78 -13.86 6.02
CA GLN A 184 -11.04 -13.91 5.30
C GLN A 184 -11.01 -12.81 4.24
N VAL A 185 -11.27 -13.19 2.99
CA VAL A 185 -11.28 -12.30 1.84
C VAL A 185 -12.72 -12.06 1.39
N GLN A 186 -13.12 -10.79 1.27
CA GLN A 186 -14.42 -10.39 0.73
C GLN A 186 -14.20 -9.34 -0.37
N GLN A 187 -14.54 -9.66 -1.61
CA GLN A 187 -14.57 -8.68 -2.69
C GLN A 187 -15.71 -7.69 -2.47
N LEU A 188 -15.39 -6.39 -2.38
CA LEU A 188 -16.35 -5.31 -2.21
C LEU A 188 -16.77 -4.70 -3.56
N GLU A 189 -15.82 -4.65 -4.50
CA GLU A 189 -16.04 -4.01 -5.80
C GLU A 189 -15.07 -4.53 -6.85
N GLN A 190 -15.52 -4.54 -8.10
CA GLN A 190 -14.69 -4.74 -9.28
C GLN A 190 -15.23 -3.87 -10.41
N ARG A 191 -14.34 -3.21 -11.16
CA ARG A 191 -14.70 -2.33 -12.28
C ARG A 191 -13.66 -2.39 -13.39
N ASP A 192 -14.14 -2.39 -14.63
CA ASP A 192 -13.31 -2.05 -15.78
C ASP A 192 -12.89 -0.58 -15.68
N ILE A 193 -11.60 -0.32 -15.84
CA ILE A 193 -11.01 1.01 -15.77
C ILE A 193 -10.12 1.36 -16.98
N LEU A 194 -10.10 0.53 -18.03
CA LEU A 194 -9.15 0.68 -19.14
C LEU A 194 -9.31 2.03 -19.86
N GLU A 195 -10.54 2.49 -20.02
CA GLU A 195 -10.84 3.77 -20.68
C GLU A 195 -10.27 4.97 -19.90
N GLN A 196 -10.26 4.88 -18.57
CA GLN A 196 -9.76 5.91 -17.66
C GLN A 196 -8.23 5.86 -17.49
N GLU A 197 -7.57 4.82 -18.00
CA GLU A 197 -6.13 4.56 -17.84
C GLU A 197 -5.39 4.64 -19.20
N PRO A 198 -5.18 5.85 -19.76
CA PRO A 198 -4.58 6.01 -21.08
C PRO A 198 -3.17 5.43 -21.19
N ARG A 199 -2.43 5.37 -20.08
CA ARG A 199 -1.09 4.77 -20.04
C ARG A 199 -1.11 3.28 -20.33
N PHE A 200 -2.06 2.53 -19.75
CA PHE A 200 -2.18 1.10 -20.00
C PHE A 200 -2.55 0.81 -21.45
N ARG A 201 -3.46 1.61 -22.03
CA ARG A 201 -3.79 1.54 -23.47
C ARG A 201 -2.58 1.82 -24.36
N ALA A 202 -1.78 2.84 -24.03
CA ALA A 202 -0.56 3.18 -24.76
C ALA A 202 0.51 2.07 -24.69
N GLU A 203 0.51 1.28 -23.61
CA GLU A 203 1.39 0.12 -23.43
C GLU A 203 0.82 -1.17 -24.08
N GLY A 204 -0.35 -1.10 -24.74
CA GLY A 204 -0.93 -2.22 -25.50
C GLY A 204 -1.85 -3.13 -24.69
N VAL A 205 -2.23 -2.74 -23.47
CA VAL A 205 -3.12 -3.52 -22.62
C VAL A 205 -4.56 -3.49 -23.16
N THR A 206 -5.16 -4.67 -23.31
CA THR A 206 -6.47 -4.86 -23.97
C THR A 206 -7.64 -4.95 -23.01
N ALA A 207 -7.39 -5.26 -21.73
CA ALA A 207 -8.37 -5.23 -20.65
C ALA A 207 -7.69 -4.80 -19.36
N LEU A 208 -8.35 -3.96 -18.56
CA LEU A 208 -7.85 -3.54 -17.26
C LEU A 208 -9.00 -3.40 -16.27
N THR A 209 -8.90 -4.11 -15.16
CA THR A 209 -9.87 -4.08 -14.08
C THR A 209 -9.19 -3.69 -12.78
N THR A 210 -9.86 -2.92 -11.94
CA THR A 210 -9.51 -2.78 -10.53
C THR A 210 -10.49 -3.54 -9.66
N ALA A 211 -9.99 -4.13 -8.58
CA ALA A 211 -10.80 -4.80 -7.57
C ALA A 211 -10.44 -4.32 -6.16
N VAL A 212 -11.45 -4.25 -5.30
CA VAL A 212 -11.32 -3.84 -3.89
C VAL A 212 -11.73 -5.02 -3.02
N TYR A 213 -10.88 -5.40 -2.09
CA TYR A 213 -11.11 -6.49 -1.15
C TYR A 213 -11.05 -5.97 0.29
N ARG A 214 -12.03 -6.38 1.08
CA ARG A 214 -11.98 -6.34 2.54
C ARG A 214 -11.31 -7.62 3.03
N LEU A 215 -10.28 -7.45 3.84
CA LEU A 215 -9.55 -8.53 4.48
C LEU A 215 -9.85 -8.51 5.99
N GLN A 216 -9.95 -9.68 6.60
CA GLN A 216 -10.06 -9.81 8.05
C GLN A 216 -9.15 -10.94 8.52
N ARG A 217 -8.15 -10.61 9.34
CA ARG A 217 -7.21 -11.62 9.84
C ARG A 217 -7.87 -12.52 10.89
N CYS A 218 -7.72 -13.83 10.69
CA CYS A 218 -8.17 -14.89 11.60
C CYS A 218 -7.35 -14.93 12.91
#